data_AF-A0A3A0DAK1-F1
#
_entry.id   AF-A0A3A0DAK1-F1
#
_cell.length_a   1.000
_cell.length_b   1.000
_cell.length_c   1.000
_cell.angle_alpha   90.00
_cell.angle_beta   90.00
_cell.angle_gamma   90.00
#
_symmetry.space_group_name_H-M   'P 1'
#
loop_
_entity.id
_entity.type
_entity.pdbx_description
1 polymer ?
#
loop_
_entity_poly.entity_id
_entity_poly.type
_entity_poly.pdbx_seq_one_letter_code
_entity_poly.pdbx_strand_id
1 'polypeptide(L)'
;MRRGAKAVNFGIIYGQSPFGLAKGLGITKEEAADFIERYFATYPGVLGYLVDTLAMCRQQGYVKTLFERRRAIQGVRPAPPGLREPKTGTLRMLNVPERTAVNAVIQGTAADLIKLAMIRIHRRLREERSPARMLLQIHDELLFETPADAAADLAHLVREEMSAVAELSVPLKVDVKVGPTWAECEAV
;
A
#
# COMPACT_ATOMS: atom_id res chain seq x y z
N MET A 1 -16.02 14.27 0.25
CA MET A 1 -14.93 14.23 -0.76
C MET A 1 -13.75 13.32 -0.41
N ARG A 2 -13.01 13.53 0.69
CA ARG A 2 -11.77 12.77 1.00
C ARG A 2 -11.95 11.24 1.14
N ARG A 3 -13.04 10.76 1.75
CA ARG A 3 -13.36 9.33 1.86
C ARG A 3 -13.63 8.67 0.49
N GLY A 4 -14.34 9.37 -0.40
CA GLY A 4 -14.61 8.90 -1.76
C GLY A 4 -13.32 8.77 -2.58
N ALA A 5 -12.46 9.80 -2.55
CA ALA A 5 -11.17 9.75 -3.24
C ALA A 5 -10.24 8.63 -2.72
N LYS A 6 -10.25 8.36 -1.41
CA LYS A 6 -9.49 7.25 -0.81
C LYS A 6 -10.04 5.88 -1.27
N ALA A 7 -11.36 5.69 -1.20
CA ALA A 7 -12.01 4.46 -1.62
C ALA A 7 -11.77 4.17 -3.11
N VAL A 8 -11.82 5.22 -3.93
CA VAL A 8 -11.49 5.18 -5.36
C VAL A 8 -10.04 4.77 -5.60
N ASN A 9 -9.07 5.45 -4.98
CA ASN A 9 -7.66 5.22 -5.30
C ASN A 9 -7.22 3.81 -4.91
N PHE A 10 -7.60 3.34 -3.72
CA PHE A 10 -7.32 1.98 -3.31
C PHE A 10 -8.16 0.96 -4.09
N GLY A 11 -9.42 1.26 -4.36
CA GLY A 11 -10.31 0.40 -5.12
C GLY A 11 -9.81 0.09 -6.53
N ILE A 12 -9.48 1.13 -7.29
CA ILE A 12 -9.09 1.00 -8.70
C ILE A 12 -7.73 0.31 -8.83
N ILE A 13 -6.74 0.66 -8.00
CA ILE A 13 -5.42 0.01 -8.02
C ILE A 13 -5.53 -1.49 -7.72
N TYR A 14 -6.47 -1.89 -6.86
CA TYR A 14 -6.69 -3.30 -6.49
C TYR A 14 -7.72 -4.02 -7.38
N GLY A 15 -8.10 -3.41 -8.52
CA GLY A 15 -8.96 -4.03 -9.53
C GLY A 15 -10.43 -4.13 -9.14
N GLN A 16 -10.93 -3.17 -8.37
CA GLN A 16 -12.37 -3.04 -8.10
C GLN A 16 -13.13 -2.78 -9.40
N SER A 17 -14.23 -3.51 -9.60
CA SER A 17 -15.08 -3.34 -10.78
C SER A 17 -15.94 -2.07 -10.68
N PRO A 18 -16.48 -1.57 -11.81
CA PRO A 18 -17.45 -0.47 -11.79
C PRO A 18 -18.63 -0.72 -10.84
N PHE A 19 -19.12 -1.96 -10.76
CA PHE A 19 -20.17 -2.34 -9.82
C PHE A 19 -19.74 -2.17 -8.36
N GLY A 20 -18.54 -2.66 -8.01
CA GLY A 20 -18.00 -2.52 -6.67
C GLY A 20 -17.78 -1.06 -6.30
N LEU A 21 -17.29 -0.26 -7.24
CA LEU A 21 -17.01 1.16 -7.04
C LEU A 21 -18.32 1.96 -6.88
N ALA A 22 -19.31 1.70 -7.73
CA ALA A 22 -20.65 2.28 -7.66
C ALA A 22 -21.27 2.08 -6.27
N LYS A 23 -21.24 0.85 -5.75
CA LYS A 23 -21.76 0.53 -4.41
C LYS A 23 -21.00 1.27 -3.30
N GLY A 24 -19.68 1.38 -3.40
CA GLY A 24 -18.85 2.03 -2.38
C GLY A 24 -19.02 3.56 -2.34
N LEU A 25 -19.39 4.17 -3.47
CA LEU A 25 -19.55 5.61 -3.60
C LEU A 25 -21.00 6.08 -3.62
N GLY A 26 -21.97 5.17 -3.79
CA GLY A 26 -23.38 5.52 -3.95
C GLY A 26 -23.68 6.22 -5.29
N ILE A 27 -22.96 5.86 -6.35
CA ILE A 27 -23.13 6.41 -7.71
C ILE A 27 -23.63 5.34 -8.69
N THR A 28 -24.01 5.74 -9.90
CA THR A 28 -24.41 4.78 -10.94
C THR A 28 -23.23 3.96 -11.46
N LYS A 29 -23.52 2.81 -12.09
CA LYS A 29 -22.48 1.94 -12.67
C LYS A 29 -21.76 2.64 -13.83
N GLU A 30 -22.51 3.44 -14.59
CA GLU A 30 -22.05 4.22 -15.74
C GLU A 30 -21.07 5.30 -15.27
N GLU A 31 -21.44 6.09 -14.24
CA GLU A 31 -20.54 7.08 -13.64
C GLU A 31 -19.27 6.44 -13.06
N ALA A 32 -19.40 5.25 -12.44
CA ALA A 32 -18.24 4.53 -11.93
C ALA A 32 -17.31 4.03 -13.04
N ALA A 33 -17.87 3.59 -14.18
CA ALA A 33 -17.09 3.16 -15.34
C ALA A 33 -16.34 4.36 -15.96
N ASP A 34 -17.05 5.46 -16.20
CA ASP A 34 -16.45 6.71 -16.71
C ASP A 34 -15.33 7.22 -15.79
N PHE A 35 -15.53 7.11 -14.48
CA PHE A 35 -14.53 7.51 -13.50
C PHE A 35 -13.27 6.64 -13.62
N ILE A 36 -13.44 5.33 -13.70
CA ILE A 36 -12.33 4.37 -13.86
C ILE A 36 -11.53 4.65 -15.14
N GLU A 37 -12.22 4.90 -16.25
CA GLU A 37 -11.56 5.23 -17.52
C GLU A 37 -10.76 6.53 -17.43
N ARG A 38 -11.35 7.59 -16.86
CA ARG A 38 -10.65 8.88 -16.64
C ARG A 38 -9.44 8.72 -15.73
N TYR A 39 -9.52 7.88 -14.70
CA TYR A 39 -8.41 7.59 -13.80
C TYR A 39 -7.22 7.01 -14.57
N PHE A 40 -7.42 5.97 -15.37
CA PHE A 40 -6.32 5.35 -16.13
C PHE A 40 -5.83 6.22 -17.29
N ALA A 41 -6.68 7.07 -17.87
CA ALA A 41 -6.25 8.08 -18.82
C ALA A 41 -5.34 9.13 -18.18
N THR A 42 -5.63 9.52 -16.93
CA THR A 42 -4.82 10.48 -16.17
C THR A 42 -3.52 9.85 -15.64
N TYR A 43 -3.57 8.58 -15.24
CA TYR A 43 -2.44 7.83 -14.66
C TYR A 43 -2.10 6.58 -15.48
N PRO A 44 -1.60 6.74 -16.72
CA PRO A 44 -1.36 5.61 -17.63
C PRO A 44 -0.32 4.61 -17.10
N GLY A 45 0.64 5.08 -16.29
CA GLY A 45 1.65 4.23 -15.65
C GLY A 45 1.06 3.17 -14.71
N VAL A 46 -0.10 3.45 -14.08
CA VAL A 46 -0.79 2.48 -13.20
C VAL A 46 -1.35 1.32 -14.03
N LEU A 47 -1.94 1.63 -15.18
CA LEU A 47 -2.44 0.61 -16.10
C LEU A 47 -1.29 -0.26 -16.63
N GLY A 48 -0.19 0.37 -17.02
CA GLY A 48 1.03 -0.32 -17.46
C GLY A 48 1.54 -1.30 -16.39
N TYR A 49 1.69 -0.82 -15.15
CA TYR A 49 2.11 -1.65 -14.01
C TYR A 49 1.20 -2.87 -13.80
N LEU A 50 -0.12 -2.70 -13.87
CA LEU A 50 -1.08 -3.78 -13.69
C LEU A 50 -0.93 -4.83 -14.80
N VAL A 51 -0.89 -4.39 -16.06
CA VAL A 51 -0.71 -5.27 -17.23
C VAL A 51 0.58 -6.08 -17.11
N ASP A 52 1.68 -5.41 -16.80
CA ASP A 52 3.00 -6.02 -16.75
C ASP A 52 3.13 -7.00 -15.58
N THR A 53 2.54 -6.68 -14.42
CA THR A 53 2.49 -7.57 -13.25
C THR A 53 1.74 -8.86 -13.56
N LEU A 54 0.58 -8.76 -14.22
CA LEU A 54 -0.22 -9.94 -14.58
C LEU A 54 0.47 -10.78 -15.65
N ALA A 55 1.09 -10.16 -16.65
CA ALA A 55 1.85 -10.84 -17.68
C ALA A 55 3.03 -11.62 -17.08
N MET A 56 3.80 -10.99 -16.20
CA MET A 56 4.91 -11.61 -15.47
C MET A 56 4.43 -12.77 -14.59
N CYS A 57 3.36 -12.57 -13.81
CA CYS A 57 2.79 -13.62 -12.97
C CYS A 57 2.34 -14.85 -13.77
N ARG A 58 1.74 -14.62 -14.95
CA ARG A 58 1.31 -15.70 -15.84
C ARG A 58 2.50 -16.47 -16.42
N GLN A 59 3.55 -15.76 -16.82
CA GLN A 59 4.75 -16.38 -17.41
C GLN A 59 5.53 -17.20 -16.38
N GLN A 60 5.67 -16.69 -15.15
CA GLN A 60 6.55 -17.26 -14.14
C GLN A 60 5.83 -18.12 -13.09
N GLY A 61 4.51 -17.95 -12.94
CA GLY A 61 3.70 -18.63 -11.92
C GLY A 61 3.76 -18.00 -10.53
N TYR A 62 4.41 -16.84 -10.38
CA TYR A 62 4.51 -16.11 -9.12
C TYR A 62 4.72 -14.60 -9.37
N VAL A 63 4.48 -13.80 -8.33
CA VAL A 63 4.90 -12.39 -8.26
C VAL A 63 5.94 -12.19 -7.16
N LYS A 64 6.66 -11.07 -7.22
CA LYS A 64 7.69 -10.69 -6.23
C LYS A 64 7.41 -9.30 -5.65
N THR A 65 7.73 -9.11 -4.37
CA THR A 65 7.83 -7.77 -3.77
C THR A 65 9.10 -7.07 -4.25
N LEU A 66 9.26 -5.78 -3.94
CA LEU A 66 10.50 -5.03 -4.21
C LEU A 66 11.73 -5.69 -3.56
N PHE A 67 11.54 -6.39 -2.44
CA PHE A 67 12.57 -7.11 -1.70
C PHE A 67 12.62 -8.60 -2.06
N GLU A 68 12.21 -8.95 -3.28
CA GLU A 68 12.35 -10.28 -3.88
C GLU A 68 11.57 -11.42 -3.20
N ARG A 69 10.70 -11.11 -2.23
CA ARG A 69 9.82 -12.11 -1.60
C ARG A 69 8.77 -12.58 -2.59
N ARG A 70 8.69 -13.89 -2.80
CA ARG A 70 7.81 -14.50 -3.82
C ARG A 70 6.46 -14.91 -3.25
N ARG A 71 5.42 -14.82 -4.08
CA ARG A 71 4.12 -15.46 -3.86
C ARG A 71 3.69 -16.19 -5.13
N ALA A 72 3.59 -17.50 -5.05
CA ALA A 72 3.06 -18.33 -6.14
C ALA A 72 1.57 -18.08 -6.32
N ILE A 73 1.13 -17.88 -7.56
CA ILE A 73 -0.25 -17.58 -7.92
C ILE A 73 -0.58 -18.27 -9.23
N GLN A 74 -1.67 -19.03 -9.23
CA GLN A 74 -2.20 -19.72 -10.41
C GLN A 74 -3.59 -19.17 -10.76
N GLY A 75 -3.98 -19.29 -12.04
CA GLY A 75 -5.27 -18.82 -12.53
C GLY A 75 -5.29 -17.39 -13.08
N VAL A 76 -4.13 -16.80 -13.34
CA VAL A 76 -4.00 -15.54 -14.08
C VAL A 76 -4.29 -15.79 -15.57
N ARG A 77 -5.33 -15.13 -16.10
CA ARG A 77 -5.77 -15.32 -17.49
C ARG A 77 -4.86 -14.55 -18.46
N PRO A 78 -4.87 -14.87 -19.76
CA PRO A 78 -4.24 -14.02 -20.77
C PRO A 78 -4.84 -12.61 -20.76
N ALA A 79 -3.98 -11.61 -20.93
CA ALA A 79 -4.46 -10.24 -21.14
C ALA A 79 -5.33 -10.18 -22.42
N PRO A 80 -6.49 -9.49 -22.39
CA PRO A 80 -7.20 -9.14 -23.63
C PRO A 80 -6.29 -8.40 -24.61
N PRO A 81 -6.55 -8.52 -25.92
CA PRO A 81 -6.14 -7.49 -26.87
C PRO A 81 -6.68 -6.13 -26.43
N GLY A 82 -5.85 -5.08 -26.44
CA GLY A 82 -6.27 -3.70 -26.11
C GLY A 82 -6.27 -3.33 -24.62
N LEU A 83 -5.72 -4.16 -23.70
CA LEU A 83 -5.70 -3.87 -22.26
C LEU A 83 -4.95 -2.56 -21.90
N ARG A 84 -4.06 -2.09 -22.77
CA ARG A 84 -3.32 -0.81 -22.59
C ARG A 84 -4.08 0.41 -23.10
N GLU A 85 -5.22 0.22 -23.74
CA GLU A 85 -6.03 1.32 -24.28
C GLU A 85 -7.11 1.74 -23.27
N PRO A 86 -7.10 3.00 -22.80
CA PRO A 86 -8.07 3.48 -21.81
C PRO A 86 -9.53 3.39 -22.29
N LYS A 87 -9.75 3.41 -23.61
CA LYS A 87 -11.06 3.55 -24.26
C LYS A 87 -11.78 2.25 -24.59
N THR A 88 -11.19 1.08 -24.33
CA THR A 88 -11.72 -0.16 -24.88
C THR A 88 -12.95 -0.70 -24.15
N GLY A 89 -13.51 -0.03 -23.13
CA GLY A 89 -14.59 -0.58 -22.30
C GLY A 89 -14.23 -1.93 -21.66
N THR A 90 -12.94 -2.31 -21.73
CA THR A 90 -12.38 -3.63 -21.45
C THR A 90 -11.40 -3.53 -20.28
N LEU A 91 -11.64 -2.60 -19.35
CA LEU A 91 -11.12 -2.73 -18.00
C LEU A 91 -11.86 -3.89 -17.35
N ARG A 92 -11.36 -5.09 -17.68
CA ARG A 92 -11.93 -6.37 -17.30
C ARG A 92 -11.99 -6.42 -15.78
N MET A 93 -13.09 -6.94 -15.28
CA MET A 93 -13.16 -7.36 -13.89
C MET A 93 -12.05 -8.38 -13.66
N LEU A 94 -11.04 -7.97 -12.88
CA LEU A 94 -9.95 -8.85 -12.48
C LEU A 94 -10.56 -10.01 -11.70
N ASN A 95 -10.14 -11.23 -11.99
CA ASN A 95 -10.52 -12.39 -11.19
C ASN A 95 -9.74 -12.41 -9.86
N VAL A 96 -10.05 -13.36 -8.97
CA VAL A 96 -9.39 -13.46 -7.66
C VAL A 96 -7.86 -13.61 -7.79
N PRO A 97 -7.31 -14.52 -8.63
CA PRO A 97 -5.86 -14.60 -8.89
C PRO A 97 -5.22 -13.29 -9.35
N GLU A 98 -5.83 -12.60 -10.31
CA GLU A 98 -5.32 -11.34 -10.87
C GLU A 98 -5.27 -10.24 -9.81
N ARG A 99 -6.34 -10.07 -9.01
CA ARG A 99 -6.34 -9.15 -7.86
C ARG A 99 -5.28 -9.55 -6.83
N THR A 100 -5.13 -10.84 -6.58
CA THR A 100 -4.15 -11.36 -5.62
C THR A 100 -2.72 -11.05 -6.09
N ALA A 101 -2.44 -11.16 -7.39
CA ALA A 101 -1.13 -10.87 -7.96
C ALA A 101 -0.74 -9.40 -7.77
N VAL A 102 -1.63 -8.48 -8.14
CA VAL A 102 -1.38 -7.03 -7.98
C VAL A 102 -1.24 -6.67 -6.50
N ASN A 103 -2.17 -7.14 -5.66
CA ASN A 103 -2.16 -6.82 -4.22
C ASN A 103 -0.92 -7.37 -3.52
N ALA A 104 -0.46 -8.57 -3.90
CA ALA A 104 0.69 -9.21 -3.25
C ALA A 104 1.99 -8.42 -3.45
N VAL A 105 2.18 -7.77 -4.59
CA VAL A 105 3.35 -6.93 -4.83
C VAL A 105 3.30 -5.67 -3.95
N ILE A 106 2.17 -4.95 -3.97
CA ILE A 106 2.02 -3.67 -3.26
C ILE A 106 2.02 -3.89 -1.73
N GLN A 107 1.09 -4.70 -1.23
CA GLN A 107 0.98 -4.96 0.20
C GLN A 107 2.17 -5.75 0.74
N GLY A 108 2.73 -6.64 -0.08
CA GLY A 108 3.92 -7.39 0.29
C GLY A 108 5.13 -6.46 0.47
N THR A 109 5.33 -5.53 -0.45
CA THR A 109 6.40 -4.52 -0.35
C THR A 109 6.21 -3.61 0.86
N ALA A 110 4.98 -3.15 1.13
CA ALA A 110 4.68 -2.38 2.34
C ALA A 110 4.98 -3.16 3.63
N ALA A 111 4.63 -4.45 3.66
CA ALA A 111 4.93 -5.34 4.78
C ALA A 111 6.44 -5.59 4.94
N ASP A 112 7.21 -5.58 3.86
CA ASP A 112 8.66 -5.71 3.92
C ASP A 112 9.29 -4.42 4.48
N LEU A 113 8.84 -3.25 4.02
CA LEU A 113 9.29 -1.94 4.53
C LEU A 113 9.05 -1.79 6.04
N ILE A 114 7.84 -2.06 6.52
CA ILE A 114 7.53 -1.89 7.94
C ILE A 114 8.36 -2.85 8.81
N LYS A 115 8.61 -4.08 8.35
CA LYS A 115 9.45 -5.05 9.06
C LYS A 115 10.91 -4.61 9.11
N LEU A 116 11.45 -4.08 8.01
CA LEU A 116 12.80 -3.52 7.99
C LEU A 116 12.91 -2.34 8.96
N ALA A 117 11.90 -1.47 9.02
CA ALA A 117 11.87 -0.35 9.95
C ALA A 117 11.83 -0.85 11.40
N MET A 118 10.99 -1.84 11.71
CA MET A 118 10.92 -2.46 13.03
C MET A 118 12.28 -3.00 13.49
N ILE A 119 13.00 -3.70 12.61
CA ILE A 119 14.33 -4.26 12.91
C ILE A 119 15.34 -3.13 13.21
N ARG A 120 15.35 -2.07 12.39
CA ARG A 120 16.26 -0.94 12.58
C ARG A 120 15.98 -0.17 13.87
N ILE A 121 14.71 0.15 14.12
CA ILE A 121 14.27 0.81 15.36
C ILE A 121 14.65 -0.06 16.56
N HIS A 122 14.34 -1.35 16.53
CA HIS A 122 14.65 -2.25 17.64
C HIS A 122 16.15 -2.30 17.94
N ARG A 123 17.00 -2.33 16.91
CA ARG A 123 18.45 -2.28 17.07
C ARG A 123 18.89 -0.96 17.71
N ARG A 124 18.42 0.18 17.20
CA ARG A 124 18.81 1.51 17.69
C ARG A 124 18.35 1.78 19.13
N LEU A 125 17.14 1.35 19.48
CA LEU A 125 16.65 1.42 20.87
C LEU A 125 17.58 0.68 21.85
N ARG A 126 18.17 -0.45 21.43
CA ARG A 126 19.13 -1.20 22.26
C ARG A 126 20.50 -0.53 22.33
N GLU A 127 21.00 -0.01 21.21
CA GLU A 127 22.29 0.68 21.14
C GLU A 127 22.30 1.96 21.99
N GLU A 128 21.22 2.72 21.93
CA GLU A 128 21.04 3.97 22.70
C GLU A 128 20.54 3.72 24.13
N ARG A 129 20.28 2.46 24.51
CA ARG A 129 19.72 2.07 25.82
C ARG A 129 18.42 2.83 26.14
N SER A 130 17.60 3.06 25.13
CA SER A 130 16.33 3.78 25.26
C SER A 130 15.39 3.03 26.22
N PRO A 131 14.65 3.75 27.09
CA PRO A 131 13.63 3.14 27.94
C PRO A 131 12.36 2.73 27.17
N ALA A 132 12.27 3.09 25.88
CA ALA A 132 11.09 2.84 25.06
C ALA A 132 10.91 1.36 24.68
N ARG A 133 9.66 0.95 24.51
CA ARG A 133 9.25 -0.40 24.09
C ARG A 133 8.29 -0.31 22.91
N MET A 134 8.59 -1.05 21.85
CA MET A 134 7.64 -1.28 20.76
C MET A 134 6.60 -2.31 21.22
N LEU A 135 5.32 -1.93 21.22
CA LEU A 135 4.23 -2.74 21.75
C LEU A 135 3.46 -3.48 20.66
N LEU A 136 2.98 -2.74 19.65
CA LEU A 136 2.11 -3.27 18.60
C LEU A 136 2.55 -2.79 17.22
N GLN A 137 2.25 -3.60 16.22
CA GLN A 137 2.31 -3.23 14.82
C GLN A 137 0.93 -3.46 14.20
N ILE A 138 0.38 -2.43 13.58
CA ILE A 138 -0.99 -2.43 13.03
C ILE A 138 -0.93 -1.85 11.62
N HIS A 139 -0.82 -2.73 10.62
CA HIS A 139 -0.65 -2.33 9.22
C HIS A 139 0.53 -1.38 8.98
N ASP A 140 0.29 -0.09 8.84
CA ASP A 140 1.27 0.97 8.61
C ASP A 140 1.67 1.72 9.90
N GLU A 141 1.14 1.33 11.05
CA GLU A 141 1.38 1.94 12.36
C GLU A 141 2.25 1.07 13.27
N LEU A 142 3.17 1.72 14.00
CA LEU A 142 3.94 1.14 15.11
C LEU A 142 3.60 1.89 16.40
N LEU A 143 3.13 1.15 17.42
CA LEU A 143 2.80 1.70 18.72
C LEU A 143 3.95 1.46 19.70
N PHE A 144 4.31 2.50 20.44
CA PHE A 144 5.37 2.45 21.45
C PHE A 144 4.89 2.98 22.80
N GLU A 145 5.57 2.55 23.85
CA GLU A 145 5.44 3.09 25.21
C GLU A 145 6.81 3.52 25.70
N THR A 146 6.88 4.68 26.35
CA THR A 146 8.11 5.25 26.89
C THR A 146 7.79 6.24 28.03
N PRO A 147 8.71 6.47 28.98
CA PRO A 147 8.62 7.62 29.89
C PRO A 147 8.41 8.94 29.14
N ALA A 148 7.65 9.85 29.74
CA ALA A 148 7.24 11.12 29.11
C ALA A 148 8.42 12.02 28.74
N ASP A 149 9.48 12.00 29.53
CA ASP A 149 10.74 12.73 29.31
C ASP A 149 11.55 12.17 28.13
N ALA A 150 11.35 10.91 27.74
CA ALA A 150 12.01 10.28 26.60
C ALA A 150 11.16 10.28 25.31
N ALA A 151 9.94 10.82 25.34
CA ALA A 151 9.00 10.74 24.23
C ALA A 151 9.46 11.52 22.98
N ALA A 152 10.08 12.69 23.16
CA ALA A 152 10.57 13.51 22.05
C ALA A 152 11.73 12.82 21.30
N ASP A 153 12.68 12.26 22.04
CA ASP A 153 13.82 11.53 21.47
C ASP A 153 13.37 10.27 20.72
N LEU A 154 12.42 9.53 21.30
CA LEU A 154 11.81 8.38 20.63
C LEU A 154 11.11 8.79 19.33
N ALA A 155 10.34 9.88 19.34
CA ALA A 155 9.63 10.38 18.17
C ALA A 155 10.60 10.72 17.03
N HIS A 156 11.72 11.37 17.34
CA HIS A 156 12.77 11.69 16.37
C HIS A 156 13.41 10.41 15.79
N LEU A 157 13.83 9.49 16.66
CA LEU A 157 14.45 8.22 16.28
C LEU A 157 13.54 7.40 15.36
N VAL A 158 12.28 7.21 15.74
CA VAL A 158 11.32 6.42 14.96
C VAL A 158 11.06 7.05 13.60
N ARG A 159 10.88 8.39 13.55
CA ARG A 159 10.69 9.11 12.30
C ARG A 159 11.87 8.92 11.35
N GLU A 160 13.09 9.03 11.85
CA GLU A 160 14.31 8.85 11.07
C GLU A 160 14.41 7.43 10.50
N GLU A 161 14.32 6.41 11.36
CA GLU A 161 14.48 5.01 10.94
C GLU A 161 13.40 4.54 9.97
N MET A 162 12.15 4.96 10.18
CA MET A 162 11.04 4.62 9.28
C MET A 162 11.16 5.34 7.93
N SER A 163 11.56 6.61 7.92
CA SER A 163 11.65 7.40 6.68
C SER A 163 12.84 6.98 5.81
N ALA A 164 13.93 6.51 6.42
CA ALA A 164 15.17 6.10 5.75
C ALA A 164 15.25 4.58 5.48
N VAL A 165 14.16 3.82 5.67
CA VAL A 165 14.20 2.35 5.60
C VAL A 165 14.58 1.81 4.22
N ALA A 166 14.26 2.54 3.15
CA ALA A 166 14.61 2.20 1.78
C ALA A 166 14.73 3.45 0.91
N GLU A 167 15.61 3.40 -0.09
CA GLU A 167 15.67 4.41 -1.15
C GLU A 167 14.57 4.13 -2.17
N LEU A 168 13.63 5.04 -2.30
CA LEU A 168 12.49 4.96 -3.21
C LEU A 168 12.42 6.22 -4.05
N SER A 169 11.79 6.13 -5.23
CA SER A 169 11.58 7.31 -6.10
C SER A 169 10.68 8.39 -5.46
N VAL A 170 9.96 8.05 -4.40
CA VAL A 170 9.12 8.95 -3.61
C VAL A 170 9.48 8.77 -2.13
N PRO A 171 9.73 9.84 -1.36
CA PRO A 171 10.13 9.73 0.04
C PRO A 171 9.01 9.16 0.91
N LEU A 172 9.39 8.37 1.92
CA LEU A 172 8.47 7.87 2.93
C LEU A 172 8.27 8.95 4.00
N LYS A 173 7.04 9.45 4.12
CA LYS A 173 6.65 10.39 5.19
C LYS A 173 6.11 9.60 6.38
N VAL A 174 6.55 9.96 7.58
CA VAL A 174 6.12 9.35 8.85
C VAL A 174 5.50 10.44 9.73
N ASP A 175 4.22 10.28 10.03
CA ASP A 175 3.52 11.13 11.00
C ASP A 175 3.66 10.48 12.39
N VAL A 176 4.08 11.26 13.39
CA VAL A 176 4.25 10.77 14.77
C VAL A 176 3.22 11.45 15.65
N LYS A 177 2.63 10.68 16.56
CA LYS A 177 1.71 11.19 17.57
C LYS A 177 2.08 10.67 18.95
N VAL A 178 1.88 11.49 19.98
CA VAL A 178 2.22 11.19 21.37
C VAL A 178 1.05 11.56 22.27
N GLY A 179 0.76 10.73 23.26
CA GLY A 179 -0.31 10.96 24.22
C GLY A 179 -0.28 9.93 25.36
N PRO A 180 -1.07 10.16 26.42
CA PRO A 180 -1.12 9.27 27.59
C PRO A 180 -1.88 7.97 27.30
N THR A 181 -2.77 7.98 26.30
CA THR A 181 -3.47 6.80 25.80
C THR A 181 -3.46 6.81 24.28
N TRP A 182 -3.63 5.63 23.65
CA TRP A 182 -3.60 5.51 22.20
C TRP A 182 -4.67 6.37 21.50
N ALA A 183 -5.84 6.54 22.12
CA ALA A 183 -6.93 7.37 21.60
C ALA A 183 -6.66 8.88 21.69
N GLU A 184 -5.77 9.29 22.61
CA GLU A 184 -5.47 10.69 22.95
C GLU A 184 -4.13 11.16 22.37
N CYS A 185 -3.50 10.39 21.47
CA CYS A 185 -2.25 10.80 20.84
C CYS A 185 -2.45 11.97 19.87
N GLU A 186 -1.67 13.04 20.06
CA GLU A 186 -1.67 14.25 19.22
C GLU A 186 -0.37 14.37 18.41
N ALA A 187 -0.43 15.07 17.27
CA ALA A 187 0.70 15.18 16.36
C ALA A 187 1.87 16.00 16.95
N VAL A 188 3.09 15.52 16.74
CA VAL A 188 4.35 16.16 17.20
C VAL A 188 5.37 16.31 16.08
#